data_AF-A0A9E3ELY5-F1
#
_entry.id   AF-A0A9E3ELY5-F1
#
_cell.length_a   1.000
_cell.length_b   1.000
_cell.length_c   1.000
_cell.angle_alpha   90.00
_cell.angle_beta   90.00
_cell.angle_gamma   90.00
#
_symmetry.space_group_name_H-M   'P 1'
#
loop_
_entity.id
_entity.type
_entity.pdbx_description
1 polymer ?
#
loop_
_entity_poly.entity_id
_entity_poly.type
_entity_poly.pdbx_seq_one_letter_code
_entity_poly.pdbx_strand_id
1 'polypeptide(L)'
;MWDAAAPVLLSCAIVLALFFARFLWTIRGVPSDREKDAGTYGDHFVSVEDDGSVRELTQEEKDYLNTHFLPGDGNRPYIKDRYNQRTPDGKIGGFFLRRRVPRRVAILEA
;
A
#
# COMPACT_ATOMS: atom_id res chain seq x y z
N MET A 1 -38.91 -0.06 -31.77
CA MET A 1 -38.56 0.68 -30.54
C MET A 1 -37.26 0.11 -30.03
N TRP A 2 -36.17 0.88 -30.06
CA TRP A 2 -34.86 0.41 -29.60
C TRP A 2 -34.82 0.62 -28.09
N ASP A 3 -34.68 -0.46 -27.32
CA ASP A 3 -34.59 -0.38 -25.86
C ASP A 3 -33.31 0.37 -25.47
N ALA A 4 -33.46 1.65 -25.15
CA ALA A 4 -32.38 2.52 -24.69
C ALA A 4 -31.72 2.03 -23.38
N ALA A 5 -32.28 1.00 -22.73
CA ALA A 5 -31.75 0.39 -21.52
C ALA A 5 -30.48 -0.47 -21.75
N ALA A 6 -30.36 -1.13 -22.91
CA ALA A 6 -29.22 -2.03 -23.19
C ALA A 6 -27.85 -1.33 -23.20
N PRO A 7 -27.65 -0.16 -23.85
CA PRO A 7 -26.36 0.53 -23.83
C PRO A 7 -26.00 1.11 -22.45
N VAL A 8 -26.99 1.52 -21.65
CA VAL A 8 -26.76 2.06 -20.30
C VAL A 8 -26.31 0.95 -19.34
N LEU A 9 -26.93 -0.22 -19.39
CA LEU A 9 -26.54 -1.38 -18.58
C LEU A 9 -25.15 -1.89 -18.94
N LEU A 10 -24.80 -1.93 -20.23
CA LEU A 10 -23.46 -2.30 -20.69
C LEU A 10 -22.40 -1.31 -20.18
N SER A 11 -22.70 -0.01 -20.22
CA SER A 11 -21.80 1.04 -19.73
C SER A 11 -21.55 0.91 -18.22
N CYS A 12 -22.60 0.68 -17.41
CA CYS A 12 -22.46 0.41 -15.98
C CYS A 12 -21.63 -0.84 -15.68
N ALA A 13 -21.85 -1.92 -16.43
CA ALA A 13 -21.09 -3.16 -16.24
C ALA A 13 -19.58 -2.97 -16.54
N ILE A 14 -19.24 -2.22 -17.59
CA ILE A 14 -17.85 -1.88 -17.92
C ILE A 14 -17.23 -1.03 -16.82
N VAL A 15 -17.93 -0.01 -16.34
CA VAL A 15 -17.44 0.84 -15.23
C VAL A 15 -17.20 -0.01 -13.97
N LEU A 16 -18.16 -0.84 -13.58
CA LEU A 16 -18.02 -1.76 -12.44
C LEU A 16 -16.86 -2.74 -12.61
N ALA A 17 -16.68 -3.31 -13.81
CA ALA A 17 -15.57 -4.20 -14.11
C ALA A 17 -14.21 -3.48 -14.01
N LEU A 18 -14.11 -2.22 -14.47
CA LEU A 18 -12.90 -1.40 -14.34
C LEU A 18 -12.60 -1.08 -12.87
N PHE A 19 -13.63 -0.73 -12.07
CA PHE A 19 -13.49 -0.54 -10.63
C PHE A 19 -13.01 -1.83 -9.95
N PHE A 20 -13.61 -2.97 -10.29
CA PHE A 20 -13.26 -4.27 -9.71
C PHE A 20 -11.84 -4.70 -10.11
N ALA A 21 -11.45 -4.53 -11.38
CA ALA A 21 -10.10 -4.82 -11.85
C ALA A 21 -9.05 -3.95 -11.13
N ARG A 22 -9.33 -2.65 -10.94
CA ARG A 22 -8.47 -1.75 -10.17
C ARG A 22 -8.37 -2.14 -8.69
N PHE A 23 -9.47 -2.59 -8.10
CA PHE A 23 -9.51 -3.12 -6.73
C PHE A 23 -8.69 -4.41 -6.60
N LEU A 24 -8.89 -5.38 -7.50
CA LEU A 24 -8.12 -6.62 -7.55
C LEU A 24 -6.62 -6.38 -7.76
N TRP A 25 -6.24 -5.39 -8.57
CA TRP A 25 -4.85 -4.98 -8.76
C TRP A 25 -4.26 -4.37 -7.48
N THR A 26 -5.07 -3.66 -6.70
CA THR A 26 -4.64 -3.07 -5.43
C THR A 26 -4.33 -4.16 -4.40
N ILE A 27 -5.23 -5.13 -4.21
CA ILE A 27 -5.02 -6.22 -3.23
C ILE A 27 -3.91 -7.19 -3.65
N ARG A 28 -3.54 -7.24 -4.94
CA ARG A 28 -2.46 -8.10 -5.42
C ARG A 28 -1.12 -7.73 -4.77
N GLY A 29 -0.60 -8.68 -4.00
CA GLY A 29 0.70 -8.69 -3.33
C GLY A 29 0.76 -8.05 -1.94
N VAL A 30 -0.38 -7.77 -1.29
CA VAL A 30 -0.31 -7.39 0.14
C VAL A 30 0.39 -8.55 0.87
N PRO A 31 1.50 -8.31 1.56
CA PRO A 31 2.22 -9.38 2.24
C PRO A 31 1.33 -9.98 3.32
N SER A 32 1.44 -11.29 3.52
CA SER A 32 0.55 -12.05 4.41
C SER A 32 1.13 -12.16 5.82
N ASP A 33 0.29 -12.42 6.82
CA ASP A 33 0.75 -12.63 8.20
C ASP A 33 1.73 -13.82 8.31
N ARG A 34 1.66 -14.80 7.40
CA ARG A 34 2.64 -15.90 7.34
C ARG A 34 4.06 -15.43 7.04
N GLU A 35 4.22 -14.32 6.31
CA GLU A 35 5.54 -13.73 6.03
C GLU A 35 6.10 -13.03 7.26
N LYS A 36 5.25 -12.59 8.21
CA LYS A 36 5.72 -12.08 9.50
C LYS A 36 6.37 -13.20 10.31
N ASP A 37 5.72 -14.36 10.36
CA ASP A 37 6.28 -15.55 11.02
C ASP A 37 7.61 -16.00 10.39
N ALA A 38 7.77 -15.81 9.08
CA ALA A 38 9.00 -16.12 8.36
C ALA A 38 10.08 -15.00 8.44
N GLY A 39 9.76 -13.84 9.02
CA GLY A 39 10.67 -12.69 9.10
C GLY A 39 10.90 -11.96 7.77
N THR A 40 10.07 -12.16 6.76
CA THR A 40 10.23 -11.57 5.40
C THR A 40 9.20 -10.49 5.08
N TYR A 41 8.26 -10.19 6.00
CA TYR A 41 7.23 -9.18 5.80
C TYR A 41 7.84 -7.79 5.54
N GLY A 42 8.88 -7.42 6.30
CA GLY A 42 9.59 -6.14 6.16
C GLY A 42 10.26 -5.92 4.79
N ASP A 43 10.64 -6.98 4.06
CA ASP A 43 11.35 -6.87 2.77
C ASP A 43 10.49 -6.27 1.64
N HIS A 44 9.17 -6.22 1.84
CA HIS A 44 8.22 -5.66 0.89
C HIS A 44 8.01 -4.16 1.04
N PHE A 45 8.63 -3.53 2.04
CA PHE A 45 8.40 -2.15 2.43
C PHE A 45 9.65 -1.28 2.28
N VAL A 46 9.40 0.02 2.21
CA VAL A 46 10.38 1.11 2.20
C VAL A 46 9.95 2.18 3.19
N SER A 47 10.90 2.99 3.67
CA SER A 47 10.61 4.17 4.48
C SER A 47 10.35 5.34 3.53
N VAL A 48 9.25 6.05 3.76
CA VAL A 48 9.02 7.38 3.19
C VAL A 48 9.40 8.40 4.25
N GLU A 49 10.30 9.31 3.89
CA GLU A 49 10.75 10.38 4.76
C GLU A 49 9.81 11.60 4.66
N ASP A 50 9.92 12.53 5.61
CA ASP A 50 9.03 13.70 5.69
C ASP A 50 9.17 14.68 4.51
N ASP A 51 10.30 14.66 3.80
CA ASP A 51 10.51 15.42 2.56
C ASP A 51 9.93 14.72 1.31
N GLY A 52 9.41 13.49 1.47
CA GLY A 52 8.90 12.64 0.42
C GLY A 52 9.96 11.76 -0.26
N SER A 53 11.23 11.85 0.12
CA SER A 53 12.24 10.89 -0.33
C SER A 53 11.90 9.49 0.20
N VAL A 54 12.45 8.48 -0.48
CA VAL A 54 12.20 7.07 -0.16
C VAL A 54 13.52 6.37 -0.01
N ARG A 55 13.66 5.58 1.05
CA ARG A 55 14.82 4.74 1.30
C ARG A 55 14.43 3.30 1.63
N GLU A 56 15.35 2.39 1.41
CA GLU A 56 15.26 1.02 1.92
C GLU A 56 15.16 1.04 3.45
N LEU A 57 14.62 -0.04 4.01
CA LEU A 57 14.50 -0.21 5.45
C LEU A 57 15.81 -0.71 6.05
N THR A 58 16.15 -0.21 7.24
CA THR A 58 17.20 -0.82 8.06
C THR A 58 16.75 -2.20 8.56
N GLN A 59 17.69 -3.00 9.07
CA GLN A 59 17.34 -4.30 9.62
C GLN A 59 16.37 -4.17 10.81
N GLU A 60 16.58 -3.18 11.68
CA GLU A 60 15.73 -2.92 12.84
C GLU A 60 14.29 -2.57 12.43
N GLU A 61 14.13 -1.79 11.36
CA GLU A 61 12.81 -1.43 10.82
C GLU A 61 12.10 -2.63 10.21
N LYS A 62 12.82 -3.51 9.52
CA LYS A 62 12.27 -4.78 9.02
C LYS A 62 11.79 -5.65 10.17
N ASP A 63 12.60 -5.79 11.21
CA ASP A 63 12.26 -6.57 12.41
C ASP A 63 11.03 -5.99 13.12
N TYR A 64 10.94 -4.66 13.19
CA TYR A 64 9.75 -3.97 13.69
C TYR A 64 8.50 -4.27 12.87
N LEU A 65 8.58 -4.27 11.53
CA LEU A 65 7.46 -4.65 10.66
C LEU A 65 7.08 -6.12 10.74
N ASN A 66 8.05 -7.00 10.98
CA ASN A 66 7.86 -8.43 11.21
C ASN A 66 7.18 -8.72 12.55
N THR A 67 7.17 -7.77 13.49
CA THR A 67 6.56 -7.96 14.81
C THR A 67 5.04 -8.11 14.71
N HIS A 68 4.49 -9.00 15.53
CA HIS A 68 3.06 -9.18 15.74
C HIS A 68 2.54 -8.16 16.74
N PHE A 69 1.55 -7.38 16.33
CA PHE A 69 0.91 -6.39 17.19
C PHE A 69 -0.53 -6.81 17.48
N LEU A 70 -0.96 -6.62 18.72
CA LEU A 70 -2.34 -6.88 19.11
C LEU A 70 -3.29 -5.80 18.54
N PRO A 71 -4.57 -6.13 18.31
CA PRO A 71 -5.58 -5.13 18.00
C PRO A 71 -5.63 -4.07 19.11
N GLY A 72 -5.49 -2.79 18.74
CA GLY A 72 -5.48 -1.68 19.69
C GLY A 72 -4.11 -1.33 20.28
N ASP A 73 -3.04 -2.04 19.90
CA ASP A 73 -1.68 -1.65 20.27
C ASP A 73 -1.32 -0.31 19.60
N GLY A 74 -0.94 0.68 20.41
CA GLY A 74 -0.54 2.01 19.96
C GLY A 74 0.81 2.02 19.25
N ASN A 75 1.64 0.99 19.44
CA ASN A 75 2.93 0.84 18.80
C ASN A 75 2.84 0.20 17.41
N ARG A 76 1.66 0.12 16.80
CA ARG A 76 1.52 -0.45 15.46
C ARG A 76 2.22 0.42 14.41
N PRO A 77 2.97 -0.18 13.46
CA PRO A 77 3.59 0.57 12.40
C PRO A 77 2.53 1.22 11.52
N TYR A 78 2.76 2.48 11.17
CA TYR A 78 1.91 3.20 10.23
C TYR A 78 2.28 2.81 8.80
N ILE A 79 1.49 1.90 8.22
CA ILE A 79 1.61 1.47 6.82
C ILE A 79 0.65 2.29 5.96
N LYS A 80 1.20 2.99 4.97
CA LYS A 80 0.44 3.88 4.08
C LYS A 80 -0.23 3.09 2.96
N ASP A 81 -1.47 3.47 2.63
CA ASP A 81 -2.17 2.91 1.46
C ASP A 81 -1.77 3.63 0.17
N ARG A 82 -1.49 4.92 0.26
CA ARG A 82 -1.09 5.79 -0.85
C ARG A 82 0.17 6.55 -0.51
N TYR A 83 1.05 6.71 -1.48
CA TYR A 83 2.30 7.44 -1.33
C TYR A 83 2.10 8.88 -0.81
N ASN A 84 1.13 9.61 -1.36
CA ASN A 84 0.81 10.98 -0.99
C ASN A 84 -0.15 11.12 0.21
N GLN A 85 -0.47 10.02 0.91
CA GLN A 85 -1.28 10.08 2.11
C GLN A 85 -0.53 10.86 3.20
N ARG A 86 -1.23 11.72 3.92
CA ARG A 86 -0.64 12.47 5.04
C ARG A 86 -1.26 12.01 6.35
N THR A 87 -0.46 12.05 7.40
CA THR A 87 -0.93 11.91 8.78
C THR A 87 -1.74 13.15 9.19
N PRO A 88 -2.51 13.11 10.30
CA PRO A 88 -3.32 14.25 10.75
C PRO A 88 -2.50 15.52 11.04
N ASP A 89 -1.23 15.38 11.42
CA ASP A 89 -0.26 16.47 11.62
C ASP A 89 0.39 16.95 10.31
N GLY A 90 -0.03 16.42 9.16
CA GLY A 90 0.36 16.90 7.84
C GLY A 90 1.65 16.28 7.28
N LYS A 91 2.30 15.37 8.01
CA LYS A 91 3.52 14.69 7.56
C LYS A 91 3.23 13.62 6.52
N ILE A 92 4.18 13.41 5.60
CA ILE A 92 4.11 12.36 4.58
C ILE A 92 4.86 11.09 5.00
N GLY A 93 5.62 11.12 6.09
CA GLY A 93 6.42 9.98 6.52
C GLY A 93 5.63 8.69 6.82
N GLY A 94 6.31 7.55 6.77
CA GLY A 94 5.79 6.24 7.17
C GLY A 94 6.21 5.10 6.25
N PHE A 95 5.77 3.87 6.57
CA PHE A 95 6.10 2.68 5.79
C PHE A 95 5.22 2.56 4.55
N PHE A 96 5.82 2.20 3.40
CA PHE A 96 5.07 2.06 2.16
C PHE A 96 5.51 0.82 1.38
N LEU A 97 4.56 0.22 0.65
CA LEU A 97 4.84 -0.96 -0.18
C LEU A 97 5.80 -0.58 -1.33
N ARG A 98 6.95 -1.24 -1.37
CA ARG A 98 8.03 -0.99 -2.35
C ARG A 98 7.52 -1.00 -3.80
N ARG A 99 6.72 -2.01 -4.18
CA ARG A 99 6.18 -2.12 -5.55
C ARG A 99 5.17 -1.03 -5.92
N ARG A 100 4.66 -0.27 -4.95
CA ARG A 100 3.69 0.82 -5.17
C ARG A 100 4.38 2.19 -5.20
N VAL A 101 5.69 2.27 -4.95
CA VAL A 101 6.46 3.50 -5.08
C VAL A 101 6.31 4.04 -6.51
N PRO A 102 5.99 5.34 -6.69
CA PRO A 102 5.91 5.92 -8.03
C PRO A 102 7.23 5.78 -8.77
N ARG A 103 7.21 5.32 -10.03
CA ARG A 103 8.41 5.07 -10.85
C ARG A 103 9.37 6.26 -11.01
N ARG A 104 8.88 7.48 -10.76
CA ARG A 104 9.67 8.72 -10.83
C ARG A 104 10.43 9.04 -9.54
N VAL A 105 10.21 8.27 -8.48
CA VAL A 105 10.87 8.44 -7.17
C VAL A 105 11.94 7.37 -7.07
N ALA A 106 13.18 7.80 -6.81
CA ALA A 106 14.27 6.87 -6.55
C ALA A 106 14.14 6.29 -5.14
N ILE A 107 14.54 5.03 -4.98
CA ILE A 107 14.68 4.37 -3.68
C ILE A 107 16.16 4.43 -3.34
N LEU A 108 16.49 5.12 -2.25
CA LEU A 108 17.84 5.26 -1.73
C LEU A 108 18.19 4.07 -0.84
N GLU A 109 19.47 3.77 -0.70
CA GLU A 109 19.93 2.80 0.31
C GLU A 109 19.75 3.37 1.73
N ALA A 110 19.57 2.48 2.70
CA ALA A 110 19.37 2.81 4.11
C ALA A 110 20.67 3.22 4.80
#